data_AF-A0A1S3X8Z7-F1
#
_entry.id   AF-A0A1S3X8Z7-F1
#
_cell.length_a   1.000
_cell.length_b   1.000
_cell.length_c   1.000
_cell.angle_alpha   90.00
_cell.angle_beta   90.00
_cell.angle_gamma   90.00
#
_symmetry.space_group_name_H-M   'P 1'
#
loop_
_entity.id
_entity.type
_entity.pdbx_description
1 polymer ?
#
loop_
_entity_poly.entity_id
_entity_poly.type
_entity_poly.pdbx_seq_one_letter_code
_entity_poly.pdbx_strand_id
1 'polypeptide(L)'
;MSNLSKLEFMTLDISGNNYLSWVLDAEIHLDAKGLGDTIKEGNEASSKDKAKAMIFLRRHLDEGLKSKYLTLKDQFQLWTGLKERHDHVKATVLPRARHEWMHLRLQDYKTISEYNSVVYRIISQLKLCEEPMNDEDMLEKTLFTFHASYGVTAAIP
;
A
#
# COMPACT_ATOMS: atom_id res chain seq x y z
N MET A 1 24.49 12.63 21.59
CA MET A 1 23.06 12.24 21.50
C MET A 1 22.61 12.48 20.08
N SER A 2 22.39 11.43 19.30
CA SER A 2 21.91 11.55 17.93
C SER A 2 20.44 11.98 17.95
N ASN A 3 20.18 13.23 17.55
CA ASN A 3 18.84 13.66 17.13
C ASN A 3 18.51 12.92 15.82
N LEU A 4 18.20 11.62 15.92
CA LEU A 4 17.53 10.91 14.84
C LEU A 4 16.13 11.49 14.77
N SER A 5 15.99 12.55 13.97
CA SER A 5 14.69 13.09 13.56
C SER A 5 13.79 11.92 13.20
N LYS A 6 12.67 11.77 13.93
CA LYS A 6 11.67 10.73 13.67
C LYS A 6 11.29 10.78 12.19
N LEU A 7 11.26 9.62 11.54
CA LEU A 7 10.78 9.52 10.16
C LEU A 7 9.30 9.90 10.11
N GLU A 8 8.91 10.51 9.00
CA GLU A 8 7.53 10.91 8.76
C GLU A 8 6.60 9.70 8.64
N PHE A 9 7.08 8.63 8.01
CA PHE A 9 6.41 7.33 7.90
C PHE A 9 7.45 6.20 7.77
N MET A 10 6.99 4.96 7.69
CA MET A 10 7.85 3.78 7.64
C MET A 10 8.73 3.78 6.39
N THR A 11 9.99 3.33 6.49
CA THR A 11 10.86 3.17 5.33
C THR A 11 10.35 2.07 4.40
N LEU A 12 10.63 2.18 3.09
CA LEU A 12 10.43 1.08 2.15
C LEU A 12 11.36 -0.07 2.53
N ASP A 13 10.77 -1.22 2.85
CA ASP A 13 11.52 -2.41 3.21
C ASP A 13 12.17 -3.04 1.95
N ILE A 14 13.30 -3.74 2.14
CA ILE A 14 14.07 -4.35 1.06
C ILE A 14 13.31 -5.45 0.31
N SER A 15 12.33 -6.10 0.94
CA SER A 15 11.44 -7.08 0.30
C SER A 15 10.30 -6.44 -0.47
N GLY A 16 9.95 -5.18 -0.18
CA GLY A 16 8.86 -4.46 -0.82
C GLY A 16 7.47 -4.82 -0.32
N ASN A 17 7.36 -5.50 0.82
CA ASN A 17 6.07 -5.91 1.39
C ASN A 17 5.18 -4.71 1.71
N ASN A 18 5.77 -3.58 2.07
CA ASN A 18 5.07 -2.31 2.32
C ASN A 18 5.11 -1.34 1.13
N TYR A 19 5.47 -1.81 -0.08
CA TYR A 19 5.67 -0.93 -1.24
C TYR A 19 4.44 -0.08 -1.57
N LEU A 20 3.23 -0.66 -1.58
CA LEU A 20 2.02 0.07 -1.94
C LEU A 20 1.66 1.18 -0.94
N SER A 21 1.77 0.89 0.36
CA SER A 21 1.53 1.91 1.40
C SER A 21 2.63 2.98 1.37
N TRP A 22 3.88 2.58 1.14
CA TRP A 22 5.00 3.51 1.06
C TRP A 22 4.88 4.47 -0.13
N VAL A 23 4.44 3.99 -1.30
CA VAL A 23 4.19 4.83 -2.47
C VAL A 23 3.14 5.89 -2.14
N LEU A 24 2.03 5.48 -1.55
CA LEU A 24 0.95 6.39 -1.15
C LEU A 24 1.46 7.48 -0.19
N ASP A 25 2.16 7.08 0.88
CA ASP A 25 2.70 8.02 1.86
C ASP A 25 3.73 8.98 1.20
N ALA A 26 4.62 8.45 0.36
CA ALA A 26 5.63 9.23 -0.33
C ALA A 26 5.03 10.26 -1.29
N GLU A 27 4.02 9.88 -2.08
CA GLU A 27 3.30 10.78 -2.98
C GLU A 27 2.62 11.91 -2.21
N ILE A 28 1.85 11.58 -1.16
CA ILE A 28 1.18 12.57 -0.30
C ILE A 28 2.19 13.55 0.31
N HIS A 29 3.32 13.04 0.80
CA HIS A 29 4.35 13.90 1.40
C HIS A 29 5.08 14.79 0.38
N LEU A 30 5.31 14.30 -0.84
CA LEU A 30 5.88 15.10 -1.91
C LEU A 30 4.89 16.19 -2.33
N ASP A 31 3.62 15.86 -2.53
CA ASP A 31 2.56 16.81 -2.89
C ASP A 31 2.38 17.89 -1.84
N ALA A 32 2.31 17.51 -0.55
CA ALA A 32 2.20 18.45 0.57
C ALA A 32 3.38 19.45 0.64
N LYS A 33 4.54 19.08 0.07
CA LYS A 33 5.73 19.94 -0.01
C LYS A 33 5.87 20.66 -1.35
N GLY A 34 4.92 20.50 -2.27
CA GLY A 34 5.00 21.06 -3.63
C GLY A 34 6.08 20.39 -4.49
N LEU A 35 6.42 19.13 -4.18
CA LEU A 35 7.46 18.33 -4.85
C LEU A 35 6.89 17.17 -5.68
N GLY A 36 5.57 17.03 -5.76
CA GLY A 36 4.91 15.92 -6.49
C GLY A 36 5.35 15.77 -7.95
N ASP A 37 5.55 16.88 -8.65
CA ASP A 37 5.97 16.83 -10.06
C ASP A 37 7.42 16.36 -10.24
N THR A 38 8.26 16.38 -9.19
CA THR A 38 9.68 16.00 -9.30
C THR A 38 9.91 14.52 -9.62
N ILE A 39 8.91 13.67 -9.35
CA ILE A 39 8.91 12.23 -9.63
C ILE A 39 8.18 11.89 -10.94
N LYS A 40 7.84 12.89 -11.76
CA LYS A 40 7.27 12.69 -13.09
C LYS A 40 8.35 12.81 -14.17
N GLU A 41 8.14 12.11 -15.28
CA GLU A 41 9.03 12.17 -16.44
C GLU A 41 9.05 13.59 -17.02
N GLY A 42 10.22 14.05 -17.46
CA GLY A 42 10.35 15.37 -18.10
C GLY A 42 10.13 16.57 -17.17
N ASN A 43 10.16 16.39 -15.85
CA ASN A 43 9.89 17.48 -14.92
C ASN A 43 10.90 18.64 -15.02
N GLU A 44 10.37 19.86 -14.98
CA GLU A 44 11.11 21.13 -15.05
C GLU A 44 11.44 21.71 -13.67
N ALA A 45 11.36 20.89 -12.62
CA ALA A 45 11.59 21.34 -11.25
C ALA A 45 13.01 21.91 -11.07
N SER A 46 13.12 22.87 -10.14
CA SER A 46 14.41 23.49 -9.83
C SER A 46 15.41 22.45 -9.30
N SER A 47 16.71 22.65 -9.54
CA SER A 47 17.77 21.80 -8.98
C SER A 47 17.64 21.64 -7.45
N LYS A 48 17.21 22.72 -6.77
CA LYS A 48 16.94 22.70 -5.32
C LYS A 48 15.82 21.74 -4.96
N ASP A 49 14.72 21.75 -5.71
CA ASP A 49 13.57 20.90 -5.42
C ASP A 49 13.83 19.44 -5.80
N LYS A 50 14.55 19.20 -6.90
CA LYS A 50 15.09 17.88 -7.25
C LYS A 50 15.96 17.31 -6.13
N ALA A 51 16.87 18.12 -5.58
CA ALA A 51 17.71 17.71 -4.45
C ALA A 51 16.91 17.41 -3.17
N LYS A 52 15.91 18.25 -2.84
CA LYS A 52 15.02 17.99 -1.68
C LYS A 52 14.26 16.68 -1.83
N ALA A 53 13.68 16.43 -3.00
CA ALA A 53 12.97 15.19 -3.30
C ALA A 53 13.91 13.99 -3.20
N MET A 54 15.12 14.09 -3.75
CA MET A 54 16.12 13.03 -3.67
C MET A 54 16.52 12.70 -2.23
N ILE A 55 16.76 13.72 -1.39
CA ILE A 55 17.09 13.55 0.03
C ILE A 55 15.91 12.88 0.76
N PHE A 56 14.69 13.32 0.49
CA PHE A 56 13.48 12.78 1.08
C PHE A 56 13.27 11.30 0.73
N LEU A 57 13.33 10.95 -0.57
CA LEU A 57 13.20 9.57 -1.03
C LEU A 57 14.26 8.68 -0.38
N ARG A 58 15.55 9.06 -0.48
CA ARG A 58 16.65 8.28 0.11
C ARG A 58 16.47 8.09 1.62
N ARG A 59 16.03 9.10 2.37
CA ARG A 59 15.79 9.01 3.81
C ARG A 59 14.75 7.94 4.18
N HIS A 60 13.79 7.69 3.30
CA HIS A 60 12.71 6.73 3.51
C HIS A 60 12.96 5.37 2.84
N LEU A 61 14.22 5.04 2.51
CA LEU A 61 14.61 3.72 2.03
C LEU A 61 15.36 2.93 3.11
N ASP A 62 15.16 1.61 3.10
CA ASP A 62 16.06 0.68 3.77
C ASP A 62 17.52 0.83 3.27
N GLU A 63 18.49 0.51 4.13
CA GLU A 63 19.92 0.63 3.81
C GLU A 63 20.36 -0.23 2.62
N GLY A 64 19.75 -1.41 2.43
CA GLY A 64 20.04 -2.25 1.27
C GLY A 64 19.57 -1.60 -0.04
N LEU A 65 18.44 -0.90 -0.02
CA LEU A 65 17.95 -0.13 -1.16
C LEU A 65 18.84 1.10 -1.43
N LYS A 66 19.24 1.83 -0.39
CA LYS A 66 20.18 2.96 -0.53
C LYS A 66 21.49 2.52 -1.19
N SER A 67 21.99 1.34 -0.80
CA SER A 67 23.20 0.74 -1.36
C SER A 67 23.01 0.35 -2.83
N LYS A 68 21.89 -0.31 -3.16
CA LYS A 68 21.57 -0.69 -4.55
C LYS A 68 21.50 0.52 -5.49
N TYR A 69 20.91 1.62 -5.03
CA TYR A 69 20.70 2.82 -5.84
C TYR A 69 21.69 3.95 -5.48
N LEU A 70 22.87 3.62 -4.94
CA LEU A 70 23.82 4.61 -4.43
C LEU A 70 24.29 5.60 -5.51
N THR A 71 24.46 5.15 -6.74
CA THR A 71 24.99 5.96 -7.86
C THR A 71 23.95 6.83 -8.56
N LEU A 72 22.64 6.55 -8.36
CA LEU A 72 21.58 7.35 -8.96
C LEU A 72 21.53 8.73 -8.31
N LYS A 73 21.61 9.77 -9.14
CA LYS A 73 21.54 11.18 -8.70
C LYS A 73 20.21 11.86 -9.06
N ASP A 74 19.42 11.21 -9.90
CA ASP A 74 18.12 11.70 -10.36
C ASP A 74 16.99 11.02 -9.59
N GLN A 75 16.08 11.83 -9.02
CA GLN A 75 14.98 11.35 -8.19
C GLN A 75 13.90 10.63 -9.01
N PHE A 76 13.70 11.00 -10.27
CA PHE A 76 12.75 10.34 -11.16
C PHE A 76 13.25 8.93 -11.50
N GLN A 77 14.53 8.78 -11.86
CA GLN A 77 15.14 7.47 -12.07
C GLN A 77 15.11 6.59 -10.82
N LEU A 78 15.34 7.17 -9.63
CA LEU A 78 15.19 6.43 -8.38
C LEU A 78 13.75 5.95 -8.20
N TRP A 79 12.76 6.83 -8.36
CA TRP A 79 11.34 6.50 -8.24
C TRP A 79 10.93 5.36 -9.19
N THR A 80 11.28 5.49 -10.48
CA THR A 80 11.00 4.47 -11.50
C THR A 80 11.72 3.16 -11.19
N GLY A 81 12.99 3.19 -10.77
CA GLY A 81 13.73 1.99 -10.43
C GLY A 81 13.19 1.26 -9.18
N LEU A 82 12.58 1.99 -8.24
CA LEU A 82 11.85 1.40 -7.12
C LEU A 82 10.53 0.79 -7.57
N LYS A 83 9.83 1.44 -8.50
CA LYS A 83 8.60 0.95 -9.10
C LYS A 83 8.80 -0.35 -9.86
N GLU A 84 9.69 -0.37 -10.84
CA GLU A 84 10.01 -1.56 -11.63
C GLU A 84 10.40 -2.76 -10.76
N ARG A 85 11.18 -2.51 -9.69
CA ARG A 85 11.60 -3.58 -8.78
C ARG A 85 10.41 -4.23 -8.07
N HIS A 86 9.39 -3.45 -7.72
CA HIS A 86 8.27 -3.88 -6.91
C HIS A 86 6.94 -3.91 -7.68
N ASP A 87 6.95 -3.78 -9.00
CA ASP A 87 5.74 -3.87 -9.82
C ASP A 87 5.06 -5.24 -9.68
N HIS A 88 5.85 -6.30 -9.42
CA HIS A 88 5.33 -7.63 -9.10
C HIS A 88 4.58 -7.69 -7.75
N VAL A 89 4.74 -6.72 -6.86
CA VAL A 89 4.04 -6.68 -5.57
C VAL A 89 2.54 -6.57 -5.81
N LYS A 90 2.07 -5.72 -6.74
CA LYS A 90 0.63 -5.69 -7.11
C LYS A 90 0.15 -7.06 -7.60
N ALA A 91 0.95 -7.73 -8.43
CA ALA A 91 0.64 -9.04 -9.00
C ALA A 91 0.60 -10.17 -7.96
N THR A 92 1.23 -10.01 -6.80
CA THR A 92 1.21 -11.00 -5.71
C THR A 92 0.20 -10.64 -4.61
N VAL A 93 0.03 -9.36 -4.30
CA VAL A 93 -0.93 -8.85 -3.32
C VAL A 93 -2.36 -9.09 -3.78
N LEU A 94 -2.67 -8.83 -5.05
CA LEU A 94 -4.04 -8.95 -5.56
C LEU A 94 -4.60 -10.39 -5.48
N PRO A 95 -3.94 -11.44 -6.01
CA PRO A 95 -4.42 -12.82 -5.88
C PRO A 95 -4.51 -13.26 -4.42
N ARG A 96 -3.57 -12.83 -3.58
CA ARG A 96 -3.57 -13.15 -2.15
C ARG A 96 -4.77 -12.50 -1.44
N ALA A 97 -5.01 -11.21 -1.67
CA ALA A 97 -6.12 -10.49 -1.08
C ALA A 97 -7.47 -11.08 -1.51
N ARG A 98 -7.62 -11.46 -2.79
CA ARG A 98 -8.80 -12.18 -3.30
C ARG A 98 -8.98 -13.54 -2.63
N HIS A 99 -7.90 -14.30 -2.45
CA HIS A 99 -7.95 -15.58 -1.78
C HIS A 99 -8.34 -15.44 -0.30
N GLU A 100 -7.72 -14.49 0.41
CA GLU A 100 -8.07 -14.17 1.80
C GLU A 100 -9.54 -13.71 1.90
N TRP A 101 -10.00 -12.85 0.99
CA TRP A 101 -11.39 -12.41 0.91
C TRP A 101 -12.33 -13.60 0.73
N MET A 102 -12.08 -14.47 -0.26
CA MET A 102 -12.93 -15.61 -0.58
C MET A 102 -13.11 -16.55 0.62
N HIS A 103 -12.04 -16.82 1.36
CA HIS A 103 -12.02 -17.76 2.48
C HIS A 103 -12.25 -17.12 3.86
N LEU A 104 -12.48 -15.81 3.93
CA LEU A 104 -12.71 -15.12 5.19
C LEU A 104 -14.02 -15.60 5.83
N ARG A 105 -13.99 -16.02 7.11
CA ARG A 105 -15.16 -16.40 7.89
C ARG A 105 -15.11 -15.79 9.29
N LEU A 106 -16.25 -15.30 9.77
CA LEU A 106 -16.38 -14.71 11.10
C LEU A 106 -16.01 -15.69 12.22
N GLN A 107 -16.39 -16.97 12.07
CA GLN A 107 -16.12 -18.05 13.03
C GLN A 107 -14.63 -18.30 13.31
N ASP A 108 -13.74 -17.91 12.38
CA ASP A 108 -12.31 -18.13 12.50
C ASP A 108 -11.64 -17.10 13.45
N TYR A 109 -12.41 -16.14 14.00
CA TYR A 109 -11.95 -15.07 14.87
C TYR A 109 -12.64 -15.09 16.24
N LYS A 110 -11.92 -14.67 17.28
CA LYS A 110 -12.43 -14.69 18.66
C LYS A 110 -13.37 -13.51 18.93
N THR A 111 -13.15 -12.38 18.26
CA THR A 111 -13.95 -11.17 18.42
C THR A 111 -14.34 -10.54 17.08
N ILE A 112 -15.47 -9.83 17.07
CA ILE A 112 -15.91 -9.03 15.92
C ILE A 112 -14.85 -7.98 15.54
N SER A 113 -14.15 -7.42 16.53
CA SER A 113 -13.09 -6.43 16.29
C SER A 113 -11.91 -7.00 15.52
N GLU A 114 -11.48 -8.23 15.85
CA GLU A 114 -10.39 -8.91 15.12
C GLU A 114 -10.79 -9.20 13.68
N TYR A 115 -12.01 -9.74 13.48
CA TYR A 115 -12.57 -9.98 12.15
C TYR A 115 -12.62 -8.69 11.33
N ASN A 116 -13.20 -7.61 11.89
CA ASN A 116 -13.30 -6.31 11.22
C ASN A 116 -11.92 -5.75 10.84
N SER A 117 -10.92 -5.90 11.72
CA SER A 117 -9.56 -5.47 11.41
C SER A 117 -9.00 -6.20 10.17
N VAL A 118 -9.29 -7.49 10.00
CA VAL A 118 -8.85 -8.26 8.83
C VAL A 118 -9.64 -7.88 7.58
N VAL A 119 -10.96 -7.69 7.71
CA VAL A 119 -11.82 -7.17 6.63
C VAL A 119 -11.26 -5.86 6.09
N TYR A 120 -11.00 -4.87 6.95
CA TYR A 120 -10.44 -3.59 6.53
C TYR A 120 -9.08 -3.74 5.86
N ARG A 121 -8.19 -4.58 6.41
CA ARG A 121 -6.89 -4.85 5.80
C ARG A 121 -7.01 -5.40 4.37
N ILE A 122 -7.85 -6.41 4.17
CA ILE A 122 -8.05 -7.05 2.86
C ILE A 122 -8.64 -6.03 1.88
N ILE A 123 -9.65 -5.27 2.30
CA ILE A 123 -10.29 -4.25 1.45
C ILE A 123 -9.31 -3.17 1.06
N SER A 124 -8.50 -2.68 1.99
CA SER A 124 -7.45 -1.71 1.68
C SER A 124 -6.48 -2.26 0.64
N GLN A 125 -6.09 -3.53 0.72
CA GLN A 125 -5.21 -4.16 -0.28
C GLN A 125 -5.88 -4.27 -1.65
N LEU A 126 -7.16 -4.66 -1.72
CA LEU A 126 -7.92 -4.71 -2.97
C LEU A 126 -8.03 -3.32 -3.61
N LYS A 127 -8.38 -2.30 -2.83
CA LYS A 127 -8.47 -0.90 -3.27
C LYS A 127 -7.11 -0.35 -3.74
N LEU A 128 -6.02 -0.66 -3.05
CA LEU A 128 -4.66 -0.28 -3.46
C LEU A 128 -4.22 -0.94 -4.77
N CYS A 129 -4.79 -2.11 -5.09
CA CYS A 129 -4.61 -2.78 -6.37
C CYS A 129 -5.66 -2.38 -7.42
N GLU A 130 -6.38 -1.27 -7.19
CA GLU A 130 -7.38 -0.71 -8.11
C GLU A 130 -8.56 -1.67 -8.40
N GLU A 131 -8.82 -2.64 -7.51
CA GLU A 131 -9.99 -3.50 -7.59
C GLU A 131 -11.19 -2.79 -6.93
N PRO A 132 -12.33 -2.65 -7.64
CA PRO A 132 -13.52 -2.05 -7.07
C PRO A 132 -14.05 -2.94 -5.95
N MET A 133 -14.25 -2.34 -4.77
CA MET A 133 -14.96 -2.92 -3.63
C MET A 133 -15.97 -1.89 -3.18
N ASN A 134 -17.26 -2.22 -3.27
CA ASN A 134 -18.35 -1.37 -2.80
C ASN A 134 -18.78 -1.78 -1.38
N ASP A 135 -19.61 -0.95 -0.73
CA ASP A 135 -20.09 -1.23 0.63
C ASP A 135 -21.06 -2.44 0.67
N GLU A 136 -21.71 -2.76 -0.46
CA GLU A 136 -22.60 -3.91 -0.61
C GLU A 136 -21.82 -5.23 -0.54
N ASP A 137 -20.67 -5.32 -1.21
CA ASP A 137 -19.74 -6.47 -1.15
C ASP A 137 -19.31 -6.75 0.29
N MET A 138 -19.10 -5.70 1.08
CA MET A 138 -18.75 -5.81 2.50
C MET A 138 -19.89 -6.34 3.36
N LEU A 139 -21.11 -5.84 3.10
CA LEU A 139 -22.32 -6.24 3.82
C LEU A 139 -22.69 -7.68 3.49
N GLU A 140 -22.70 -8.04 2.21
CA GLU A 140 -22.92 -9.40 1.75
C GLU A 140 -21.90 -10.36 2.39
N LYS A 141 -20.61 -10.03 2.37
CA LYS A 141 -19.60 -10.90 2.97
C LYS A 141 -19.81 -11.11 4.47
N THR A 142 -20.21 -10.06 5.18
CA THR A 142 -20.52 -10.14 6.61
C THR A 142 -21.75 -11.03 6.84
N LEU A 143 -22.81 -10.86 6.04
CA LEU A 143 -24.04 -11.65 6.11
C LEU A 143 -23.81 -13.14 5.77
N PHE A 144 -23.04 -13.45 4.73
CA PHE A 144 -22.74 -14.83 4.30
C PHE A 144 -21.74 -15.57 5.22
N THR A 145 -21.05 -14.86 6.11
CA THR A 145 -20.12 -15.47 7.08
C THR A 145 -20.74 -15.68 8.46
N PHE A 146 -21.93 -15.12 8.74
CA PHE A 146 -22.81 -15.63 9.78
C PHE A 146 -23.37 -16.97 9.30
N HIS A 147 -23.06 -18.05 10.02
CA HIS A 147 -23.45 -19.43 9.68
C HIS A 147 -24.85 -19.57 9.06
N ALA A 148 -24.97 -20.49 8.09
CA ALA A 148 -26.22 -21.07 7.56
C ALA A 148 -27.08 -21.81 8.61
N SER A 149 -26.92 -21.54 9.92
CA SER A 149 -27.88 -21.97 10.94
C SER A 149 -29.18 -21.16 10.88
N TYR A 150 -29.21 -20.06 10.13
CA TYR A 150 -30.45 -19.47 9.62
C TYR A 150 -30.66 -19.94 8.18
N GLY A 151 -31.04 -21.20 8.02
CA GLY A 151 -31.69 -21.66 6.80
C GLY A 151 -33.04 -20.94 6.67
N VAL A 152 -33.02 -19.69 6.21
CA VAL A 152 -34.20 -19.08 5.60
C VAL A 152 -34.21 -19.57 4.18
N THR A 153 -34.90 -20.68 3.96
CA THR A 153 -35.48 -21.01 2.66
C THR A 153 -36.44 -19.89 2.29
N ALA A 154 -35.93 -18.82 1.69
CA ALA A 154 -36.75 -17.94 0.88
C ALA A 154 -36.96 -18.67 -0.45
N ALA A 155 -37.95 -19.57 -0.47
CA ALA A 155 -38.56 -20.00 -1.71
C ALA A 155 -39.11 -18.73 -2.39
N ILE A 156 -38.55 -18.39 -3.55
CA ILE A 156 -39.12 -17.36 -4.42
C ILE A 156 -40.21 -18.07 -5.25
N PRO A 157 -41.46 -17.55 -5.28
CA PRO A 157 -42.52 -18.10 -6.13
C PRO A 157 -42.25 -17.91 -7.63
#